data_AF-A0A941CUK4-F1
#
_entry.id   AF-A0A941CUK4-F1
#
_cell.length_a   1.000
_cell.length_b   1.000
_cell.length_c   1.000
_cell.angle_alpha   90.00
_cell.angle_beta   90.00
_cell.angle_gamma   90.00
#
_symmetry.space_group_name_H-M   'P 1'
#
loop_
_entity.id
_entity.type
_entity.pdbx_description
1 polymer ?
#
loop_
_entity_poly.entity_id
_entity_poly.type
_entity_poly.pdbx_seq_one_letter_code
_entity_poly.pdbx_strand_id
1 'polypeptide(L)'
;MSLNKKTWHYITLSTKFKIQMNWHLFNILIGLLVFAVLSSAFGGSSSFSTNEYGKADITYVSSDLAFIFVLIWAFVVGWTLARPAFREMDFSFVSNRFTSHMSSILYIGFASVIGGLIGFFSIFLGKALYFLFYSTDSVIIAQPYTIKEIFIGAIVTISLAFLLATVGYFVGELVNWNQAFIFILPALIIGNIVLDTKIEGTLGIGQLVMIFSMETEWWVLFLKVLGFSILIYTIVMLFTRRMEVRT
;
A
#
# COMPACT_ATOMS: atom_id res chain seq x y z
N MET A 1 33.09 -20.03 -13.30
CA MET A 1 31.84 -19.62 -13.99
C MET A 1 30.79 -19.34 -12.91
N SER A 2 30.55 -18.06 -12.59
CA SER A 2 30.01 -17.64 -11.27
C SER A 2 28.54 -18.04 -11.05
N LEU A 3 28.28 -18.81 -9.99
CA LEU A 3 26.95 -19.13 -9.48
C LEU A 3 26.04 -17.89 -9.36
N ASN A 4 26.62 -16.73 -8.99
CA ASN A 4 25.89 -15.48 -8.77
C ASN A 4 25.13 -14.96 -10.02
N LYS A 5 25.72 -15.04 -11.22
CA LYS A 5 25.05 -14.58 -12.47
C LYS A 5 23.85 -15.44 -12.83
N LYS A 6 23.93 -16.76 -12.62
CA LYS A 6 22.80 -17.67 -12.87
C LYS A 6 21.68 -17.42 -11.87
N THR A 7 22.00 -17.26 -10.59
CA THR A 7 21.00 -16.97 -9.54
C THR A 7 20.24 -15.67 -9.82
N TRP A 8 20.94 -14.59 -10.16
CA TRP A 8 20.31 -13.32 -10.55
C TRP A 8 19.38 -13.46 -11.76
N HIS A 9 19.81 -14.21 -12.77
CA HIS A 9 18.98 -14.46 -13.95
C HIS A 9 17.66 -15.12 -13.57
N TYR A 10 17.67 -16.18 -12.75
CA TYR A 10 16.45 -16.86 -12.31
C TYR A 10 15.53 -15.96 -11.46
N ILE A 11 16.10 -15.14 -10.58
CA ILE A 11 15.32 -14.16 -9.79
C ILE A 11 14.58 -13.20 -10.73
N THR A 12 15.27 -12.63 -11.72
CA THR A 12 14.64 -11.68 -12.66
C THR A 12 13.58 -12.35 -13.54
N LEU A 13 13.79 -13.60 -13.92
CA LEU A 13 12.85 -14.37 -14.72
C LEU A 13 11.56 -14.66 -13.94
N SER A 14 11.68 -15.16 -12.70
CA SER A 14 10.53 -15.37 -11.80
C SER A 14 9.79 -14.05 -11.51
N THR A 15 10.53 -12.95 -11.35
CA THR A 15 9.91 -11.62 -11.16
C THR A 15 9.08 -11.20 -12.37
N LYS A 16 9.62 -11.36 -13.59
CA LYS A 16 8.88 -11.04 -14.83
C LYS A 16 7.61 -11.89 -14.98
N PHE A 17 7.69 -13.17 -14.67
CA PHE A 17 6.53 -14.05 -14.69
C PHE A 17 5.45 -13.61 -13.69
N LYS A 18 5.84 -13.26 -12.46
CA LYS A 18 4.93 -12.71 -11.44
C LYS A 18 4.26 -11.41 -11.90
N ILE A 19 4.97 -10.55 -12.61
CA ILE A 19 4.39 -9.32 -13.19
C ILE A 19 3.30 -9.66 -14.20
N GLN A 20 3.58 -10.58 -15.13
CA GLN A 20 2.63 -10.95 -16.19
C GLN A 20 1.36 -11.58 -15.61
N MET A 21 1.49 -12.47 -14.63
CA MET A 21 0.34 -13.16 -14.07
C MET A 21 -0.53 -12.26 -13.18
N ASN A 22 0.08 -11.26 -12.52
CA ASN A 22 -0.61 -10.32 -11.65
C ASN A 22 -1.03 -9.02 -12.35
N TRP A 23 -1.01 -8.95 -13.68
CA TRP A 23 -1.43 -7.74 -14.41
C TRP A 23 -2.84 -7.29 -14.03
N HIS A 24 -3.74 -8.25 -13.79
CA HIS A 24 -5.12 -8.00 -13.36
C HIS A 24 -5.21 -7.20 -12.04
N LEU A 25 -4.23 -7.29 -11.14
CA LEU A 25 -4.22 -6.51 -9.90
C LEU A 25 -4.10 -5.00 -10.18
N PHE A 26 -3.38 -4.59 -11.23
CA PHE A 26 -3.30 -3.19 -11.62
C PHE A 26 -4.63 -2.67 -12.21
N ASN A 27 -5.39 -3.53 -12.89
CA ASN A 27 -6.74 -3.16 -13.35
C ASN A 27 -7.68 -2.91 -12.16
N ILE A 28 -7.55 -3.69 -11.07
CA ILE A 28 -8.29 -3.46 -9.82
C ILE A 28 -7.91 -2.09 -9.23
N LEU A 29 -6.63 -1.74 -9.20
CA LEU A 29 -6.19 -0.41 -8.75
C LEU A 29 -6.84 0.72 -9.57
N ILE A 30 -6.82 0.61 -10.90
CA ILE A 30 -7.44 1.61 -11.77
C ILE A 30 -8.94 1.74 -11.45
N GLY A 31 -9.65 0.62 -11.29
CA GLY A 31 -11.06 0.63 -10.92
C GLY A 31 -11.33 1.32 -9.57
N LEU A 32 -10.51 1.02 -8.55
CA LEU A 32 -10.59 1.66 -7.25
C LEU A 32 -10.33 3.18 -7.33
N LEU A 33 -9.35 3.60 -8.14
CA LEU A 33 -9.01 5.02 -8.31
C LEU A 33 -10.08 5.79 -9.06
N VAL A 34 -10.67 5.21 -10.11
CA VAL A 34 -11.84 5.78 -10.78
C VAL A 34 -12.99 5.95 -9.78
N PHE A 35 -13.26 4.92 -8.97
CA PHE A 35 -14.29 5.00 -7.94
C PHE A 35 -14.00 6.08 -6.89
N ALA A 36 -12.75 6.20 -6.41
CA ALA A 36 -12.35 7.28 -5.48
C ALA A 36 -12.56 8.66 -6.09
N VAL A 37 -12.12 8.86 -7.32
CA VAL A 37 -12.22 10.15 -8.01
C VAL A 37 -13.69 10.54 -8.20
N LEU A 38 -14.53 9.62 -8.69
CA LEU A 38 -15.97 9.87 -8.82
C LEU A 38 -16.62 10.15 -7.46
N SER A 39 -16.30 9.36 -6.43
CA SER A 39 -16.81 9.58 -5.08
C SER A 39 -16.41 10.95 -4.52
N SER A 40 -15.19 11.41 -4.79
CA SER A 40 -14.73 12.74 -4.37
C SER A 40 -15.44 13.88 -5.12
N ALA A 41 -15.74 13.69 -6.40
CA ALA A 41 -16.37 14.72 -7.24
C ALA A 41 -17.89 14.85 -6.98
N PHE A 42 -18.57 13.75 -6.65
CA PHE A 42 -20.03 13.71 -6.45
C PHE A 42 -20.47 13.61 -4.99
N GLY A 43 -19.57 13.22 -4.07
CA GLY A 43 -19.85 12.98 -2.65
C GLY A 43 -19.18 13.96 -1.70
N GLY A 44 -18.76 15.14 -2.17
CA GLY A 44 -18.13 16.16 -1.33
C GLY A 44 -18.99 16.52 -0.11
N SER A 45 -18.36 16.71 1.04
CA SER A 45 -19.05 17.13 2.26
C SER A 45 -19.37 18.62 2.18
N SER A 46 -20.65 18.98 2.16
CA SER A 46 -21.09 20.37 2.24
C SER A 46 -21.26 20.82 3.69
N SER A 47 -20.77 22.02 3.99
CA SER A 47 -21.00 22.71 5.26
C SER A 47 -21.88 23.92 4.99
N PHE A 48 -23.05 23.93 5.60
CA PHE A 48 -24.02 25.02 5.46
C PHE A 48 -23.89 25.99 6.63
N SER A 49 -23.52 27.24 6.36
CA SER A 49 -23.47 28.32 7.35
C SER A 49 -24.51 29.39 7.00
N THR A 50 -25.42 29.64 7.93
CA THR A 50 -26.48 30.67 7.79
C THR A 50 -26.30 31.74 8.86
N ASN A 51 -26.11 32.99 8.43
CA ASN A 51 -26.10 34.17 9.32
C ASN A 51 -27.11 35.22 8.80
N GLU A 52 -27.45 36.22 9.62
CA GLU A 52 -28.42 37.29 9.27
C GLU A 52 -28.07 38.07 7.99
N TYR A 53 -26.81 38.05 7.57
CA TYR A 53 -26.31 38.78 6.39
C TYR A 53 -26.08 37.90 5.14
N GLY A 54 -26.33 36.59 5.20
CA GLY A 54 -26.15 35.73 4.02
C GLY A 54 -26.06 34.23 4.30
N LYS A 55 -26.25 33.44 3.24
CA LYS A 55 -26.06 31.99 3.20
C LYS A 55 -24.75 31.69 2.50
N ALA A 56 -23.84 30.98 3.16
CA ALA A 56 -22.61 30.47 2.55
C ALA A 56 -22.69 28.94 2.51
N ASP A 57 -22.58 28.37 1.32
CA ASP A 57 -22.45 26.94 1.09
C ASP A 57 -21.02 26.64 0.68
N ILE A 58 -20.31 25.84 1.48
CA ILE A 58 -18.92 25.48 1.25
C ILE A 58 -18.86 23.96 1.08
N THR A 59 -18.50 23.51 -0.12
CA THR A 59 -18.28 22.10 -0.42
C THR A 59 -16.80 21.78 -0.32
N TYR A 60 -16.44 20.87 0.59
CA TYR A 60 -15.08 20.36 0.71
C TYR A 60 -14.89 19.13 -0.17
N VAL A 61 -13.89 19.18 -1.06
CA VAL A 61 -13.49 18.05 -1.91
C VAL A 61 -12.09 17.62 -1.52
N SER A 62 -11.96 16.39 -1.02
CA SER A 62 -10.68 15.75 -0.71
C SER A 62 -10.45 14.52 -1.60
N SER A 63 -9.20 14.31 -1.99
CA SER A 63 -8.75 13.14 -2.75
C SER A 63 -8.10 12.07 -1.88
N ASP A 64 -8.23 12.15 -0.55
CA ASP A 64 -7.60 11.23 0.40
C ASP A 64 -8.09 9.78 0.22
N LEU A 65 -9.31 9.59 -0.29
CA LEU A 65 -9.85 8.26 -0.63
C LEU A 65 -8.98 7.52 -1.65
N ALA A 66 -8.44 8.20 -2.65
CA ALA A 66 -7.56 7.59 -3.64
C ALA A 66 -6.28 7.05 -2.99
N PHE A 67 -5.71 7.82 -2.06
CA PHE A 67 -4.55 7.42 -1.28
C PHE A 67 -4.84 6.18 -0.42
N ILE A 68 -5.97 6.15 0.29
CA ILE A 68 -6.39 5.00 1.11
C ILE A 68 -6.55 3.74 0.24
N PHE A 69 -7.18 3.84 -0.93
CA PHE A 69 -7.36 2.69 -1.82
C PHE A 69 -6.04 2.15 -2.37
N VAL A 70 -5.05 3.00 -2.61
CA VAL A 70 -3.70 2.54 -3.02
C VAL A 70 -3.05 1.73 -1.91
N LEU A 71 -3.20 2.14 -0.64
CA LEU A 71 -2.65 1.40 0.49
C LEU A 71 -3.34 0.04 0.69
N ILE A 72 -4.67 0.00 0.59
CA ILE A 72 -5.45 -1.25 0.66
C ILE A 72 -5.07 -2.17 -0.50
N TRP A 73 -4.99 -1.63 -1.71
CA TRP A 73 -4.56 -2.38 -2.90
C TRP A 73 -3.15 -2.95 -2.70
N ALA A 74 -2.20 -2.15 -2.20
CA ALA A 74 -0.84 -2.59 -1.98
C ALA A 74 -0.78 -3.78 -1.00
N PHE A 75 -1.56 -3.72 0.09
CA PHE A 75 -1.71 -4.85 1.01
C PHE A 75 -2.24 -6.11 0.31
N VAL A 76 -3.26 -5.98 -0.54
CA VAL A 76 -3.83 -7.10 -1.32
C VAL A 76 -2.82 -7.69 -2.29
N VAL A 77 -1.98 -6.87 -2.92
CA VAL A 77 -0.88 -7.33 -3.79
C VAL A 77 0.08 -8.22 -3.01
N GLY A 78 0.52 -7.77 -1.83
CA GLY A 78 1.38 -8.55 -0.94
C GLY A 78 0.76 -9.87 -0.52
N TRP A 79 -0.48 -9.83 -0.05
CA TRP A 79 -1.22 -11.03 0.37
C TRP A 79 -1.39 -12.05 -0.76
N THR A 80 -1.70 -11.59 -1.97
CA THR A 80 -1.91 -12.47 -3.13
C THR A 80 -0.63 -13.20 -3.51
N LEU A 81 0.51 -12.53 -3.40
CA LEU A 81 1.82 -13.09 -3.71
C LEU A 81 2.25 -14.21 -2.77
N ALA A 82 1.78 -14.20 -1.52
CA ALA A 82 2.07 -15.26 -0.57
C ALA A 82 1.36 -16.60 -0.90
N ARG A 83 0.33 -16.60 -1.76
CA ARG A 83 -0.52 -17.79 -2.00
C ARG A 83 0.28 -19.03 -2.47
N PRO A 84 -0.11 -20.26 -2.06
CA PRO A 84 0.61 -21.47 -2.40
C PRO A 84 0.80 -21.72 -3.91
N ALA A 85 -0.19 -21.35 -4.74
CA ALA A 85 -0.12 -21.48 -6.19
C ALA A 85 1.10 -20.74 -6.78
N PHE A 86 1.42 -19.55 -6.28
CA PHE A 86 2.60 -18.78 -6.71
C PHE A 86 3.90 -19.47 -6.30
N ARG A 87 3.92 -20.09 -5.12
CA ARG A 87 5.07 -20.84 -4.63
C ARG A 87 5.34 -22.08 -5.48
N GLU A 88 4.30 -22.79 -5.89
CA GLU A 88 4.38 -23.98 -6.75
C GLU A 88 4.87 -23.63 -8.16
N MET A 89 4.42 -22.50 -8.72
CA MET A 89 4.93 -22.00 -9.99
C MET A 89 6.37 -21.51 -9.91
N ASP A 90 6.78 -20.91 -8.79
CA ASP A 90 8.17 -20.48 -8.58
C ASP A 90 9.15 -21.66 -8.55
N PHE A 91 8.75 -22.83 -8.04
CA PHE A 91 9.59 -24.03 -8.02
C PHE A 91 9.96 -24.55 -9.42
N SER A 92 9.16 -24.26 -10.45
CA SER A 92 9.48 -24.57 -11.84
C SER A 92 10.66 -23.76 -12.39
N PHE A 93 10.95 -22.60 -11.80
CA PHE A 93 12.04 -21.70 -12.24
C PHE A 93 13.19 -21.61 -11.24
N VAL A 94 12.93 -21.89 -9.96
CA VAL A 94 13.82 -21.58 -8.85
C VAL A 94 13.71 -22.68 -7.77
N SER A 95 14.79 -23.43 -7.54
CA SER A 95 14.77 -24.53 -6.55
C SER A 95 14.94 -24.08 -5.08
N ASN A 96 15.36 -22.83 -4.83
CA ASN A 96 15.67 -22.34 -3.47
C ASN A 96 14.63 -21.31 -2.97
N ARG A 97 14.18 -21.48 -1.72
CA ARG A 97 13.22 -20.59 -1.03
C ARG A 97 13.72 -19.16 -0.92
N PHE A 98 15.02 -18.96 -0.71
CA PHE A 98 15.61 -17.62 -0.62
C PHE A 98 15.39 -16.81 -1.90
N THR A 99 15.64 -17.44 -3.05
CA THR A 99 15.47 -16.83 -4.36
C THR A 99 14.01 -16.55 -4.72
N SER A 100 13.06 -17.36 -4.23
CA SER A 100 11.62 -17.08 -4.36
C SER A 100 11.21 -15.86 -3.54
N HIS A 101 11.63 -15.75 -2.26
CA HIS A 101 11.38 -14.57 -1.43
C HIS A 101 12.02 -13.30 -2.01
N MET A 102 13.24 -13.38 -2.54
CA MET A 102 13.90 -12.26 -3.21
C MET A 102 13.14 -11.80 -4.47
N SER A 103 12.66 -12.73 -5.30
CA SER A 103 11.81 -12.43 -6.45
C SER A 103 10.51 -11.73 -6.01
N SER A 104 9.91 -12.19 -4.90
CA SER A 104 8.71 -11.55 -4.34
C SER A 104 8.96 -10.11 -3.87
N ILE A 105 10.10 -9.85 -3.21
CA ILE A 105 10.49 -8.49 -2.80
C ILE A 105 10.63 -7.56 -4.01
N LEU A 106 11.29 -8.03 -5.08
CA LEU A 106 11.45 -7.23 -6.30
C LEU A 106 10.12 -6.93 -6.97
N TYR A 107 9.22 -7.92 -7.03
CA TYR A 107 7.87 -7.71 -7.55
C TYR A 107 7.10 -6.67 -6.71
N ILE A 108 7.13 -6.77 -5.39
CA ILE A 108 6.48 -5.79 -4.49
C ILE A 108 7.08 -4.40 -4.68
N GLY A 109 8.40 -4.28 -4.79
CA GLY A 109 9.06 -3.00 -5.10
C GLY A 109 8.57 -2.39 -6.40
N PHE A 110 8.53 -3.18 -7.48
CA PHE A 110 8.02 -2.74 -8.79
C PHE A 110 6.55 -2.31 -8.73
N ALA A 111 5.70 -3.14 -8.12
CA ALA A 111 4.28 -2.85 -7.97
C ALA A 111 4.03 -1.57 -7.15
N SER A 112 4.82 -1.34 -6.10
CA SER A 112 4.70 -0.16 -5.24
C SER A 112 5.12 1.11 -5.96
N VAL A 113 6.15 1.07 -6.81
CA VAL A 113 6.53 2.21 -7.65
C VAL A 113 5.41 2.55 -8.63
N ILE A 114 4.92 1.58 -9.39
CA ILE A 114 3.87 1.83 -10.39
C ILE A 114 2.56 2.25 -9.71
N GLY A 115 2.09 1.46 -8.75
CA GLY A 115 0.82 1.73 -8.08
C GLY A 115 0.86 3.01 -7.24
N GLY A 116 1.99 3.30 -6.60
CA GLY A 116 2.20 4.54 -5.86
C GLY A 116 2.17 5.77 -6.77
N LEU A 117 2.81 5.70 -7.94
CA LEU A 117 2.75 6.79 -8.93
C LEU A 117 1.34 6.99 -9.47
N ILE A 118 0.67 5.91 -9.92
CA ILE A 118 -0.71 5.99 -10.45
C ILE A 118 -1.65 6.56 -9.37
N GLY A 119 -1.54 6.06 -8.14
CA GLY A 119 -2.30 6.52 -6.99
C GLY A 119 -2.11 7.99 -6.68
N PHE A 120 -0.86 8.43 -6.62
CA PHE A 120 -0.50 9.82 -6.36
C PHE A 120 -1.00 10.75 -7.47
N PHE A 121 -0.82 10.39 -8.75
CA PHE A 121 -1.32 11.20 -9.86
C PHE A 121 -2.85 11.23 -9.95
N SER A 122 -3.54 10.19 -9.46
CA SER A 122 -5.01 10.17 -9.38
C SER A 122 -5.57 11.28 -8.48
N ILE A 123 -4.81 11.75 -7.48
CA ILE A 123 -5.20 12.88 -6.63
C ILE A 123 -5.33 14.16 -7.46
N PHE A 124 -4.38 14.41 -8.37
CA PHE A 124 -4.42 15.57 -9.26
C PHE A 124 -5.53 15.44 -10.30
N LEU A 125 -5.77 14.22 -10.79
CA LEU A 125 -6.84 13.95 -11.74
C LEU A 125 -8.22 14.30 -11.14
N GLY A 126 -8.46 13.94 -9.88
CA GLY A 126 -9.70 14.31 -9.18
C GLY A 126 -9.90 15.83 -9.08
N LYS A 127 -8.83 16.57 -8.74
CA LYS A 127 -8.87 18.04 -8.68
C LYS A 127 -9.10 18.66 -10.06
N ALA A 128 -8.42 18.17 -11.10
CA ALA A 128 -8.58 18.65 -12.47
C ALA A 128 -10.00 18.44 -13.00
N LEU A 129 -10.62 17.29 -12.71
CA LEU A 129 -12.02 17.05 -13.06
C LEU A 129 -12.96 18.00 -12.33
N TYR A 130 -12.74 18.25 -11.03
CA TYR A 130 -13.55 19.20 -10.29
C TYR A 130 -13.50 20.62 -10.89
N PHE A 131 -12.31 21.10 -11.26
CA PHE A 131 -12.13 22.38 -11.97
C PHE A 131 -12.81 22.42 -13.34
N LEU A 132 -12.94 21.29 -14.03
CA LEU A 132 -13.59 21.23 -15.34
C LEU A 132 -15.12 21.30 -15.24
N PHE A 133 -15.70 20.71 -14.19
CA PHE A 133 -17.15 20.69 -13.97
C PHE A 133 -17.68 21.89 -13.17
N TYR A 134 -16.85 22.53 -12.34
CA TYR A 134 -17.22 23.68 -11.51
C TYR A 134 -16.38 24.90 -11.85
N SER A 135 -17.03 26.06 -12.05
CA SER A 135 -16.37 27.30 -12.48
C SER A 135 -15.33 27.81 -11.48
N THR A 136 -14.20 28.30 -12.00
CA THR A 136 -13.01 28.77 -11.24
C THR A 136 -13.31 29.86 -10.21
N ASP A 137 -14.34 30.68 -10.42
CA ASP A 137 -14.66 31.82 -9.55
C ASP A 137 -15.18 31.41 -8.16
N SER A 138 -15.52 30.12 -7.99
CA SER A 138 -16.05 29.55 -6.75
C SER A 138 -15.09 28.61 -6.02
N VAL A 139 -13.86 28.42 -6.53
CA VAL A 139 -12.92 27.42 -6.03
C VAL A 139 -11.75 28.08 -5.30
N ILE A 140 -11.67 27.85 -3.99
CA ILE A 140 -10.51 28.27 -3.18
C ILE A 140 -9.57 27.07 -3.03
N ILE A 141 -8.34 27.20 -3.55
CA ILE A 141 -7.28 26.22 -3.32
C ILE A 141 -6.67 26.50 -1.95
N ALA A 142 -6.93 25.63 -0.97
CA ALA A 142 -6.44 25.81 0.40
C ALA A 142 -4.91 25.78 0.53
N GLN A 143 -4.22 25.00 -0.31
CA GLN A 143 -2.77 24.85 -0.32
C GLN A 143 -2.28 24.63 -1.76
N PRO A 144 -1.53 25.57 -2.36
CA PRO A 144 -0.88 25.32 -3.64
C PRO A 144 0.29 24.35 -3.45
N TYR A 145 0.44 23.38 -4.35
CA TYR A 145 1.55 22.43 -4.31
C TYR A 145 2.80 23.03 -4.96
N THR A 146 3.92 22.97 -4.26
CA THR A 146 5.22 23.22 -4.88
C THR A 146 5.72 21.98 -5.64
N ILE A 147 6.57 22.16 -6.66
CA ILE A 147 7.16 21.02 -7.40
C ILE A 147 7.85 20.05 -6.43
N LYS A 148 8.51 20.58 -5.39
CA LYS A 148 9.15 19.79 -4.33
C LYS A 148 8.15 18.90 -3.59
N GLU A 149 6.99 19.43 -3.20
CA GLU A 149 5.94 18.66 -2.52
C GLU A 149 5.36 17.56 -3.41
N ILE A 150 5.28 17.79 -4.72
CA ILE A 150 4.82 16.77 -5.67
C ILE A 150 5.77 15.56 -5.66
N PHE A 151 7.08 15.80 -5.75
CA PHE A 151 8.08 14.73 -5.66
C PHE A 151 8.06 14.01 -4.32
N ILE A 152 7.96 14.77 -3.22
CA ILE A 152 7.90 14.20 -1.87
C ILE A 152 6.64 13.35 -1.71
N GLY A 153 5.47 13.84 -2.13
CA GLY A 153 4.21 13.10 -2.04
C GLY A 153 4.23 11.78 -2.82
N ALA A 154 4.84 11.78 -4.00
CA ALA A 154 5.04 10.55 -4.79
C ALA A 154 5.93 9.54 -4.04
N ILE A 155 7.08 9.99 -3.51
CA ILE A 155 8.02 9.13 -2.77
C ILE A 155 7.35 8.56 -1.51
N VAL A 156 6.63 9.39 -0.75
CA VAL A 156 5.90 8.98 0.45
C VAL A 156 4.85 7.92 0.11
N THR A 157 4.06 8.15 -0.94
CA THR A 157 3.02 7.20 -1.39
C THR A 157 3.62 5.86 -1.80
N ILE A 158 4.72 5.86 -2.58
CA ILE A 158 5.44 4.65 -2.98
C ILE A 158 5.98 3.91 -1.75
N SER A 159 6.55 4.64 -0.79
CA SER A 159 7.14 4.06 0.42
C SER A 159 6.08 3.38 1.29
N LEU A 160 4.94 4.04 1.50
CA LEU A 160 3.84 3.48 2.28
C LEU A 160 3.17 2.31 1.54
N ALA A 161 3.00 2.39 0.22
CA ALA A 161 2.54 1.25 -0.58
C ALA A 161 3.49 0.04 -0.43
N PHE A 162 4.80 0.27 -0.47
CA PHE A 162 5.80 -0.78 -0.27
C PHE A 162 5.74 -1.41 1.12
N LEU A 163 5.59 -0.60 2.17
CA LEU A 163 5.42 -1.09 3.53
C LEU A 163 4.16 -1.95 3.65
N LEU A 164 3.01 -1.45 3.19
CA LEU A 164 1.73 -2.16 3.29
C LEU A 164 1.72 -3.45 2.48
N ALA A 165 2.32 -3.46 1.28
CA ALA A 165 2.50 -4.68 0.51
C ALA A 165 3.42 -5.68 1.22
N THR A 166 4.48 -5.21 1.88
CA THR A 166 5.36 -6.08 2.68
C THR A 166 4.61 -6.68 3.88
N VAL A 167 3.80 -5.88 4.57
CA VAL A 167 2.93 -6.36 5.66
C VAL A 167 1.91 -7.38 5.13
N GLY A 168 1.25 -7.10 4.00
CA GLY A 168 0.32 -8.02 3.37
C GLY A 168 0.96 -9.35 2.99
N TYR A 169 2.20 -9.30 2.49
CA TYR A 169 2.98 -10.51 2.20
C TYR A 169 3.27 -11.33 3.46
N PHE A 170 3.69 -10.69 4.55
CA PHE A 170 3.91 -11.36 5.83
C PHE A 170 2.64 -12.00 6.40
N VAL A 171 1.54 -11.25 6.39
CA VAL A 171 0.22 -11.71 6.84
C VAL A 171 -0.23 -12.91 6.00
N GLY A 172 -0.01 -12.88 4.68
CA GLY A 172 -0.30 -14.01 3.80
C GLY A 172 0.55 -15.25 4.12
N GLU A 173 1.85 -15.10 4.36
CA GLU A 173 2.73 -16.21 4.77
C GLU A 173 2.33 -16.80 6.13
N LEU A 174 1.90 -15.98 7.10
CA LEU A 174 1.37 -16.47 8.38
C LEU A 174 0.09 -17.30 8.22
N VAL A 175 -0.84 -16.85 7.38
CA VAL A 175 -2.08 -17.59 7.11
C VAL A 175 -1.82 -18.90 6.37
N ASN A 176 -0.85 -18.93 5.46
CA ASN A 176 -0.44 -20.17 4.81
C ASN A 176 0.27 -21.13 5.77
N TRP A 177 0.91 -20.62 6.82
CA TRP A 177 1.50 -21.45 7.85
C TRP A 177 0.43 -22.08 8.76
N ASN A 178 -0.57 -21.30 9.18
CA ASN A 178 -1.72 -21.83 9.91
C ASN A 178 -3.00 -21.06 9.54
N GLN A 179 -4.01 -21.79 9.04
CA GLN A 179 -5.29 -21.22 8.61
C GLN A 179 -6.03 -20.49 9.75
N ALA A 180 -5.75 -20.81 11.02
CA ALA A 180 -6.34 -20.10 12.16
C ALA A 180 -6.02 -18.59 12.14
N PHE A 181 -4.89 -18.19 11.55
CA PHE A 181 -4.52 -16.77 11.44
C PHE A 181 -5.50 -15.95 10.57
N ILE A 182 -6.33 -16.59 9.74
CA ILE A 182 -7.38 -15.90 8.99
C ILE A 182 -8.42 -15.24 9.91
N PHE A 183 -8.67 -15.82 11.09
CA PHE A 183 -9.59 -15.28 12.10
C PHE A 183 -8.85 -14.52 13.19
N ILE A 184 -7.67 -15.00 13.60
CA ILE A 184 -6.88 -14.39 14.68
C ILE A 184 -6.40 -12.99 14.29
N LEU A 185 -5.92 -12.78 13.05
CA LEU A 185 -5.37 -11.48 12.65
C LEU A 185 -6.44 -10.37 12.61
N PRO A 186 -7.61 -10.55 11.96
CA PRO A 186 -8.68 -9.56 12.05
C PRO A 186 -9.17 -9.34 13.49
N ALA A 187 -9.29 -10.40 14.29
CA ALA A 187 -9.69 -10.28 15.69
C ALA A 187 -8.68 -9.47 16.52
N LEU A 188 -7.38 -9.65 16.30
CA LEU A 188 -6.33 -8.87 16.96
C LEU A 188 -6.34 -7.40 16.53
N ILE A 189 -6.59 -7.13 15.24
CA ILE A 189 -6.67 -5.76 14.72
C ILE A 189 -7.88 -5.04 15.31
N ILE A 190 -9.08 -5.63 15.21
CA ILE A 190 -10.33 -5.05 15.73
C ILE A 190 -10.24 -4.93 17.25
N GLY A 191 -9.74 -5.95 17.93
CA GLY A 191 -9.54 -5.95 19.38
C GLY A 191 -8.62 -4.81 19.82
N ASN A 192 -7.51 -4.57 19.11
CA ASN A 192 -6.63 -3.44 19.40
C ASN A 192 -7.34 -2.10 19.22
N ILE A 193 -8.06 -1.90 18.10
CA ILE A 193 -8.76 -0.64 17.84
C ILE A 193 -9.78 -0.33 18.96
N VAL A 194 -10.50 -1.35 19.43
CA VAL A 194 -11.48 -1.20 20.51
C VAL A 194 -10.83 -0.94 21.87
N LEU A 195 -9.64 -1.49 22.13
CA LEU A 195 -8.91 -1.29 23.39
C LEU A 195 -8.18 0.06 23.43
N ASP A 196 -7.61 0.49 22.31
CA ASP A 196 -6.87 1.75 22.18
C ASP A 196 -7.77 2.97 22.43
N THR A 197 -9.07 2.86 22.10
CA THR A 197 -10.08 3.89 22.40
C THR A 197 -10.54 3.92 23.85
N LYS A 198 -10.21 2.90 24.66
CA LYS A 198 -10.70 2.75 26.04
C LYS A 198 -9.62 2.89 27.10
N ILE A 199 -8.35 2.62 26.76
CA ILE A 199 -7.23 2.64 27.70
C ILE A 199 -6.16 3.57 27.12
N GLU A 200 -6.09 4.80 27.64
CA GLU A 200 -5.03 5.74 27.25
C GLU A 200 -3.65 5.16 27.59
N GLY A 201 -2.77 5.08 26.58
CA GLY A 201 -1.37 4.71 26.77
C GLY A 201 -0.98 3.26 26.46
N THR A 202 -1.88 2.41 25.94
CA THR A 202 -1.48 1.08 25.46
C THR A 202 -0.68 1.15 24.16
N LEU A 203 0.38 0.35 24.04
CA LEU A 203 1.16 0.14 22.81
C LEU A 203 0.28 -0.57 21.75
N GLY A 204 -0.64 0.17 21.15
CA GLY A 204 -1.61 -0.31 20.17
C GLY A 204 -1.19 -0.07 18.73
N ILE A 205 -2.01 -0.58 17.80
CA ILE A 205 -1.86 -0.34 16.36
C ILE A 205 -1.93 1.17 16.04
N GLY A 206 -2.70 1.95 16.80
CA GLY A 206 -2.79 3.40 16.63
C GLY A 206 -1.45 4.09 16.83
N GLN A 207 -0.66 3.68 17.82
CA GLN A 207 0.69 4.23 18.04
C GLN A 207 1.65 3.86 16.91
N LEU A 208 1.56 2.64 16.38
CA LEU A 208 2.35 2.25 15.20
C LEU A 208 2.03 3.12 14.00
N VAL A 209 0.74 3.43 13.76
CA VAL A 209 0.32 4.35 12.69
C VAL A 209 0.86 5.76 12.94
N MET A 210 0.76 6.28 14.18
CA MET A 210 1.30 7.59 14.53
C MET A 210 2.81 7.72 14.30
N ILE A 211 3.59 6.66 14.56
CA ILE A 211 5.05 6.63 14.31
C ILE A 211 5.41 6.85 12.83
N PHE A 212 4.50 6.55 11.89
CA PHE A 212 4.70 6.84 10.47
C PHE A 212 3.97 8.12 10.02
N SER A 213 2.81 8.43 10.60
CA SER A 213 1.99 9.59 10.20
C SER A 213 2.47 10.93 10.76
N MET A 214 3.14 10.95 11.92
CA MET A 214 3.62 12.19 12.54
C MET A 214 5.03 12.59 12.09
N GLU A 215 5.62 11.86 11.14
CA GLU A 215 6.94 12.14 10.63
C GLU A 215 6.92 13.36 9.70
N THR A 216 7.70 14.39 10.05
CA THR A 216 7.82 15.60 9.24
C THR A 216 8.77 15.44 8.06
N GLU A 217 9.78 14.58 8.21
CA GLU A 217 10.88 14.44 7.24
C GLU A 217 10.71 13.19 6.36
N TRP A 218 10.57 13.40 5.05
CA TRP A 218 10.32 12.33 4.07
C TRP A 218 11.43 11.26 4.05
N TRP A 219 12.68 11.64 4.29
CA TRP A 219 13.82 10.72 4.27
C TRP A 219 13.82 9.81 5.51
N VAL A 220 13.39 10.31 6.66
CA VAL A 220 13.28 9.52 7.91
C VAL A 220 12.21 8.47 7.72
N LEU A 221 11.05 8.86 7.16
CA LEU A 221 9.97 7.94 6.83
C LEU A 221 10.47 6.81 5.91
N PHE A 222 11.20 7.17 4.85
CA PHE A 222 11.75 6.19 3.91
C PHE A 222 12.67 5.17 4.59
N LEU A 223 13.58 5.63 5.47
CA LEU A 223 14.46 4.73 6.22
C LEU A 223 13.70 3.85 7.22
N LYS A 224 12.68 4.39 7.90
CA LYS A 224 11.80 3.62 8.78
C LYS A 224 11.09 2.52 8.01
N VAL A 225 10.52 2.85 6.86
CA VAL A 225 9.87 1.88 5.96
C VAL A 225 10.85 0.77 5.56
N LEU A 226 12.06 1.11 5.09
CA LEU A 226 13.06 0.09 4.73
C LEU A 226 13.45 -0.79 5.92
N GLY A 227 13.69 -0.19 7.08
CA GLY A 227 14.05 -0.91 8.30
C GLY A 227 12.97 -1.90 8.73
N PHE A 228 11.71 -1.47 8.78
CA PHE A 228 10.58 -2.35 9.08
C PHE A 228 10.40 -3.45 8.04
N SER A 229 10.51 -3.14 6.75
CA SER A 229 10.41 -4.14 5.69
C SER A 229 11.51 -5.20 5.81
N ILE A 230 12.77 -4.81 6.09
CA ILE A 230 13.88 -5.77 6.31
C ILE A 230 13.61 -6.68 7.49
N LEU A 231 13.13 -6.14 8.61
CA LEU A 231 12.76 -6.92 9.79
C LEU A 231 11.66 -7.94 9.47
N ILE A 232 10.58 -7.50 8.81
CA ILE A 232 9.47 -8.37 8.40
C ILE A 232 9.97 -9.50 7.50
N TYR A 233 10.77 -9.20 6.48
CA TYR A 233 11.30 -10.25 5.58
C TYR A 233 12.25 -11.22 6.27
N THR A 234 13.04 -10.74 7.23
CA THR A 234 13.91 -11.61 8.04
C THR A 234 13.06 -12.58 8.85
N ILE A 235 12.00 -12.10 9.47
CA ILE A 235 11.04 -12.94 10.22
C ILE A 235 10.40 -13.98 9.28
N VAL A 236 9.90 -13.58 8.11
CA VAL A 236 9.32 -14.50 7.11
C VAL A 236 10.32 -15.59 6.73
N MET A 237 11.57 -15.21 6.41
CA MET A 237 12.59 -16.17 6.00
C MET A 237 12.94 -17.18 7.11
N LEU A 238 12.89 -16.77 8.38
CA LEU A 238 13.12 -17.66 9.52
C LEU A 238 11.98 -18.67 9.71
N PHE A 239 10.72 -18.25 9.57
CA PHE A 239 9.56 -19.15 9.66
C PHE A 239 9.54 -20.17 8.51
N THR A 240 9.85 -19.73 7.30
CA THR A 240 9.69 -20.54 6.08
C THR A 240 10.83 -21.56 5.86
N ARG A 241 11.97 -21.40 6.55
CA ARG A 241 13.13 -22.33 6.48
C ARG A 241 12.84 -23.75 6.99
N ARG A 242 11.82 -23.95 7.83
CA ARG A 242 11.57 -25.27 8.48
C ARG A 242 10.80 -26.29 7.63
N MET A 243 10.40 -25.96 6.40
CA MET A 243 9.59 -26.85 5.54
C MET A 243 10.39 -27.50 4.39
N GLU A 244 11.70 -27.69 4.54
CA GLU A 244 12.51 -28.47 3.59
C GLU A 244 12.55 -29.96 3.98
N VAL A 245 11.42 -30.65 3.82
CA VAL A 245 11.37 -32.01 3.26
C VAL A 245 9.98 -32.18 2.66
N ARG A 246 9.88 -32.31 1.34
CA ARG A 246 8.76 -33.00 0.71
C ARG A 246 9.36 -34.12 -0.14
N THR A 247 9.40 -35.31 0.46
CA THR A 247 9.25 -36.58 -0.25
C THR A 247 7.88 -36.65 -0.89
#